data_AF-G8TR30-F1
#
_entry.id   AF-G8TR30-F1
#
_cell.length_a   1.000
_cell.length_b   1.000
_cell.length_c   1.000
_cell.angle_alpha   90.00
_cell.angle_beta   90.00
_cell.angle_gamma   90.00
#
_symmetry.space_group_name_H-M   'P 1'
#
loop_
_entity.id
_entity.type
_entity.pdbx_description
1 polymer ?
#
loop_
_entity_poly.entity_id
_entity_poly.type
_entity_poly.pdbx_seq_one_letter_code
_entity_poly.pdbx_strand_id
1 'polypeptide(L)'
;MENKKIQLAYLDEKVILTMIIVALLGLIITGFKYKNYEHCFDFHIKAKANFYRTDEPIHFETDALYAKEFQWDFGDNENSETNISSVVHAFNSPGEYTVALTINGTCTEYKTIYITRAPKLENPLLLPRFICPQQAEVGKAVTFQDTTPGAHSWEWRFGETAVIDATASTASYVYKTPGLKTISLVLNNDPKQLGVCKVYVNDKAVAPSRSNAHTPRSSGPSFVIVPARPQAPPLEEQNHPQPAVTEPPKPQGVNISKQELETKLRGVVNNYLTPENFSQYFCNNLNVPVSLNGTEITFTQFCTKLSSIKNDKKIKQLNVQQIKSSETNCLIGLNVSLKMKQGFLGIF
;
A
#
# COMPACT_ATOMS: atom_id res chain seq x y z
N MET A 1 32.93 -90.76 -14.18
CA MET A 1 31.92 -89.69 -14.06
C MET A 1 31.22 -89.91 -12.74
N GLU A 2 31.69 -89.23 -11.70
CA GLU A 2 31.23 -89.40 -10.32
C GLU A 2 29.96 -88.57 -10.13
N ASN A 3 28.83 -89.26 -9.94
CA ASN A 3 27.53 -88.64 -9.76
C ASN A 3 27.44 -88.12 -8.32
N LYS A 4 27.83 -86.86 -8.11
CA LYS A 4 27.64 -86.15 -6.83
C LYS A 4 26.14 -85.95 -6.62
N LYS A 5 25.48 -86.89 -5.92
CA LYS A 5 24.12 -86.72 -5.43
C LYS A 5 24.12 -85.52 -4.48
N ILE A 6 23.47 -84.44 -4.93
CA ILE A 6 23.21 -83.25 -4.12
C ILE A 6 22.33 -83.72 -2.96
N GLN A 7 22.92 -83.81 -1.76
CA GLN A 7 22.15 -83.99 -0.53
C GLN A 7 21.24 -82.77 -0.40
N LEU A 8 19.94 -83.00 -0.60
CA LEU A 8 18.93 -81.96 -0.38
C LEU A 8 19.06 -81.55 1.09
N ALA A 9 19.45 -80.30 1.33
CA ALA A 9 19.68 -79.79 2.67
C ALA A 9 18.44 -80.05 3.54
N TYR A 10 18.55 -80.95 4.51
CA TYR A 10 17.48 -81.28 5.43
C TYR A 10 17.37 -80.14 6.46
N LEU A 11 16.44 -79.22 6.22
CA LEU A 11 16.14 -78.15 7.14
C LEU A 11 15.37 -78.74 8.33
N ASP A 12 15.82 -78.40 9.54
CA ASP A 12 15.17 -78.81 10.78
C ASP A 12 13.70 -78.34 10.81
N GLU A 13 12.80 -79.19 11.29
CA GLU A 13 11.36 -78.93 11.35
C GLU A 13 11.03 -77.63 12.11
N LYS A 14 11.79 -77.31 13.17
CA LYS A 14 11.66 -76.05 13.91
C LYS A 14 12.09 -74.85 13.08
N VAL A 15 13.12 -75.01 12.24
CA VAL A 15 13.56 -73.95 11.31
C VAL A 15 12.49 -73.69 10.26
N ILE A 16 11.92 -74.73 9.66
CA ILE A 16 10.82 -74.60 8.70
C ILE A 16 9.61 -73.89 9.34
N LEU A 17 9.24 -74.30 10.56
CA LEU A 17 8.15 -73.67 11.31
C LEU A 17 8.42 -72.16 11.55
N THR A 18 9.64 -71.80 11.96
CA THR A 18 9.99 -70.38 12.16
C THR A 18 9.96 -69.58 10.85
N MET A 19 10.41 -70.14 9.73
CA MET A 19 10.35 -69.48 8.42
C MET A 19 8.90 -69.24 7.98
N ILE A 20 8.00 -70.21 8.20
CA ILE A 20 6.57 -70.06 7.91
C ILE A 20 5.95 -68.95 8.77
N ILE A 21 6.26 -68.92 10.07
CA ILE A 21 5.75 -67.87 10.98
C ILE A 21 6.23 -66.49 10.55
N VAL A 22 7.52 -66.33 10.22
CA VAL A 22 8.08 -65.05 9.74
C VAL A 22 7.46 -64.64 8.40
N ALA A 23 7.24 -65.59 7.48
CA ALA A 23 6.58 -65.32 6.21
C ALA A 23 5.13 -64.88 6.40
N LEU A 24 4.38 -65.52 7.30
CA LEU A 24 3.00 -65.14 7.65
C LEU A 24 2.94 -63.76 8.29
N LEU A 25 3.86 -63.45 9.23
CA LEU A 25 3.97 -62.12 9.81
C LEU A 25 4.30 -61.06 8.75
N GLY A 26 5.21 -61.37 7.82
CA GLY A 26 5.52 -60.51 6.67
C GLY A 26 4.29 -60.23 5.80
N LEU A 27 3.51 -61.26 5.46
CA LEU A 27 2.27 -61.12 4.68
C LEU A 27 1.21 -60.30 5.42
N ILE A 28 1.08 -60.46 6.74
CA ILE A 28 0.15 -59.66 7.55
C ILE A 28 0.56 -58.19 7.55
N ILE A 29 1.85 -57.89 7.76
CA ILE A 29 2.38 -56.51 7.73
C ILE A 29 2.20 -55.90 6.34
N THR A 30 2.52 -56.64 5.28
CA THR A 30 2.34 -56.17 3.90
C THR A 30 0.87 -55.98 3.58
N GLY A 31 -0.03 -56.86 4.01
CA GLY A 31 -1.47 -56.71 3.85
C GLY A 31 -2.02 -55.48 4.59
N PHE A 32 -1.52 -55.22 5.81
CA PHE A 32 -1.85 -54.01 6.56
C PHE A 32 -1.36 -52.75 5.85
N LYS A 33 -0.11 -52.74 5.38
CA LYS A 33 0.44 -51.62 4.58
C LYS A 33 -0.31 -51.39 3.28
N TYR A 34 -0.67 -52.47 2.56
CA TYR A 34 -1.42 -52.39 1.32
C TYR A 34 -2.83 -51.84 1.53
N LYS A 35 -3.51 -52.26 2.60
CA LYS A 35 -4.85 -51.77 2.93
C LYS A 35 -4.85 -50.29 3.34
N ASN A 36 -3.79 -49.84 4.00
CA ASN A 36 -3.65 -48.45 4.48
C ASN A 36 -2.87 -47.57 3.50
N TYR A 37 -2.59 -48.03 2.29
CA TYR A 37 -1.92 -47.24 1.28
C TYR A 37 -2.89 -46.22 0.68
N GLU A 38 -2.67 -44.94 0.96
CA GLU A 38 -3.32 -43.86 0.22
C GLU A 38 -2.45 -43.51 -1.00
N HIS A 39 -3.04 -43.58 -2.18
CA HIS A 39 -2.35 -43.17 -3.41
C HIS A 39 -2.16 -41.66 -3.39
N CYS A 40 -0.92 -41.19 -3.49
CA CYS A 40 -0.64 -39.77 -3.66
C CYS A 40 -1.15 -39.32 -5.03
N PHE A 41 -2.12 -38.41 -5.02
CA PHE A 41 -2.48 -37.69 -6.24
C PHE A 41 -1.44 -36.61 -6.48
N ASP A 42 -1.18 -36.31 -7.75
CA ASP A 42 -0.29 -35.22 -8.12
C ASP A 42 -0.93 -33.87 -7.72
N PHE A 43 -0.19 -33.03 -7.02
CA PHE A 43 -0.63 -31.71 -6.55
C PHE A 43 0.55 -30.77 -6.54
N HIS A 44 0.29 -29.47 -6.68
CA HIS A 44 1.31 -28.46 -6.89
C HIS A 44 1.20 -27.34 -5.87
N ILE A 45 2.36 -26.87 -5.39
CA ILE A 45 2.46 -25.63 -4.62
C ILE A 45 2.47 -24.44 -5.58
N LYS A 46 1.52 -23.53 -5.39
CA LYS A 46 1.35 -22.31 -6.15
C LYS A 46 1.83 -21.12 -5.34
N ALA A 47 2.66 -20.31 -5.98
CA ALA A 47 3.03 -18.98 -5.52
C ALA A 47 3.05 -18.08 -6.77
N LYS A 48 2.85 -16.78 -6.56
CA LYS A 48 2.75 -15.80 -7.66
C LYS A 48 4.00 -15.73 -8.55
N ALA A 49 5.18 -15.96 -7.98
CA ALA A 49 6.49 -15.89 -8.63
C ALA A 49 7.46 -16.86 -7.94
N ASN A 50 8.69 -16.92 -8.46
CA ASN A 50 9.80 -17.67 -7.83
C ASN A 50 10.85 -16.74 -7.18
N PHE A 51 10.73 -15.43 -7.36
CA PHE A 51 11.68 -14.42 -6.84
C PHE A 51 10.93 -13.38 -6.03
N TYR A 52 11.36 -13.16 -4.80
CA TYR A 52 10.75 -12.25 -3.84
C TYR A 52 11.82 -11.47 -3.06
N ARG A 53 11.37 -10.54 -2.22
CA ARG A 53 12.24 -9.76 -1.32
C ARG A 53 12.07 -10.19 0.13
N THR A 54 13.08 -9.89 0.95
CA THR A 54 12.98 -10.04 2.41
C THR A 54 11.79 -9.25 2.95
N ASP A 55 11.09 -9.83 3.93
CA ASP A 55 9.89 -9.29 4.59
C ASP A 55 8.67 -9.08 3.65
N GLU A 56 8.74 -9.54 2.39
CA GLU A 56 7.61 -9.54 1.47
C GLU A 56 6.62 -10.67 1.85
N PRO A 57 5.33 -10.39 2.06
CA PRO A 57 4.34 -11.42 2.33
C PRO A 57 4.06 -12.23 1.06
N ILE A 58 4.37 -13.52 1.09
CA ILE A 58 4.18 -14.45 -0.01
C ILE A 58 2.97 -15.31 0.26
N HIS A 59 2.03 -15.34 -0.68
CA HIS A 59 0.86 -16.21 -0.64
C HIS A 59 1.19 -17.56 -1.29
N PHE A 60 1.11 -18.62 -0.51
CA PHE A 60 1.22 -20.00 -0.96
C PHE A 60 -0.14 -20.67 -0.96
N GLU A 61 -0.45 -21.38 -2.04
CA GLU A 61 -1.69 -22.12 -2.24
C GLU A 61 -1.37 -23.52 -2.78
N THR A 62 -2.32 -24.45 -2.64
CA THR A 62 -2.25 -25.78 -3.27
C THR A 62 -3.52 -26.08 -4.04
N ASP A 63 -3.41 -26.91 -5.09
CA ASP A 63 -4.56 -27.51 -5.78
C ASP A 63 -4.94 -28.91 -5.29
N ALA A 64 -4.43 -29.32 -4.12
CA ALA A 64 -4.86 -30.52 -3.43
C ALA A 64 -6.31 -30.40 -2.87
N LEU A 65 -7.31 -30.40 -3.76
CA LEU A 65 -8.73 -30.20 -3.44
C LEU A 65 -9.35 -31.27 -2.53
N TYR A 66 -8.73 -32.45 -2.45
CA TYR A 66 -9.25 -33.60 -1.71
C TYR A 66 -8.45 -33.92 -0.43
N ALA A 67 -7.39 -33.16 -0.14
CA ALA A 67 -6.63 -33.32 1.08
C ALA A 67 -7.42 -32.85 2.30
N LYS A 68 -7.30 -33.58 3.42
CA LYS A 68 -7.97 -33.26 4.68
C LYS A 68 -7.03 -32.54 5.65
N GLU A 69 -5.75 -32.87 5.56
CA GLU A 69 -4.70 -32.33 6.41
C GLU A 69 -3.60 -31.75 5.52
N PHE A 70 -3.06 -30.61 5.95
CA PHE A 70 -2.00 -29.88 5.29
C PHE A 70 -0.93 -29.56 6.31
N GLN A 71 0.33 -29.74 5.94
CA GLN A 71 1.48 -29.37 6.76
C GLN A 71 2.50 -28.66 5.87
N TRP A 72 2.68 -27.36 6.11
CA TRP A 72 3.61 -26.50 5.40
C TRP A 72 4.91 -26.40 6.17
N ASP A 73 6.03 -26.58 5.49
CA ASP A 73 7.38 -26.29 5.97
C ASP A 73 8.04 -25.33 4.98
N PHE A 74 8.50 -24.18 5.46
CA PHE A 74 9.07 -23.13 4.63
C PHE A 74 10.60 -23.21 4.51
N GLY A 75 11.24 -24.11 5.27
CA GLY A 75 12.69 -24.32 5.21
C GLY A 75 13.54 -23.21 5.82
N ASP A 76 12.96 -22.33 6.63
CA ASP A 76 13.61 -21.19 7.28
C ASP A 76 13.81 -21.34 8.80
N ASN A 77 13.51 -22.54 9.32
CA ASN A 77 13.51 -22.88 10.75
C ASN A 77 12.43 -22.17 11.58
N GLU A 78 11.42 -21.58 10.93
CA GLU A 78 10.22 -21.12 11.61
C GLU A 78 9.20 -22.26 11.78
N ASN A 79 8.15 -22.01 12.56
CA ASN A 79 7.12 -23.00 12.85
C ASN A 79 6.35 -23.40 11.58
N SER A 80 6.18 -24.71 11.39
CA SER A 80 5.31 -25.25 10.35
C SER A 80 3.85 -24.85 10.57
N GLU A 81 3.15 -24.54 9.48
CA GLU A 81 1.72 -24.21 9.50
C GLU A 81 0.88 -25.45 9.15
N THR A 82 -0.26 -25.64 9.84
CA THR A 82 -1.05 -26.88 9.70
C THR A 82 -2.54 -26.63 9.44
N ASN A 83 -3.19 -27.58 8.78
CA ASN A 83 -4.63 -27.64 8.51
C ASN A 83 -5.20 -26.45 7.72
N ILE A 84 -4.38 -25.80 6.90
CA ILE A 84 -4.80 -24.74 5.98
C ILE A 84 -4.25 -25.01 4.57
N SER A 85 -5.10 -24.87 3.55
CA SER A 85 -4.71 -25.06 2.15
C SER A 85 -4.07 -23.83 1.51
N SER A 86 -4.10 -22.69 2.21
CA SER A 86 -3.61 -21.41 1.74
C SER A 86 -2.99 -20.67 2.92
N VAL A 87 -1.75 -20.21 2.76
CA VAL A 87 -0.95 -19.62 3.84
C VAL A 87 -0.16 -18.41 3.34
N VAL A 88 0.02 -17.42 4.20
CA VAL A 88 0.90 -16.29 3.95
C VAL A 88 2.14 -16.45 4.80
N HIS A 89 3.31 -16.43 4.18
CA HIS A 89 4.60 -16.51 4.87
C HIS A 89 5.56 -15.44 4.35
N ALA A 90 6.46 -14.96 5.20
CA ALA A 90 7.45 -13.95 4.84
C ALA A 90 8.83 -14.40 5.31
N PHE A 91 9.86 -14.18 4.48
CA PHE A 91 11.22 -14.62 4.77
C PHE A 91 12.09 -13.42 5.21
N ASN A 92 12.69 -13.54 6.39
CA ASN A 92 13.45 -12.44 7.01
C ASN A 92 14.88 -12.31 6.48
N SER A 93 15.41 -13.37 5.86
CA SER A 93 16.78 -13.41 5.35
C SER A 93 16.83 -13.72 3.85
N PRO A 94 17.78 -13.13 3.11
CA PRO A 94 17.98 -13.48 1.72
C PRO A 94 18.57 -14.90 1.62
N GLY A 95 18.13 -15.66 0.63
CA GLY A 95 18.52 -17.05 0.47
C GLY A 95 17.65 -17.80 -0.54
N GLU A 96 18.04 -19.04 -0.79
CA GLU A 96 17.22 -20.01 -1.50
C GLU A 96 16.46 -20.85 -0.46
N TYR A 97 15.15 -20.95 -0.62
CA TYR A 97 14.28 -21.68 0.30
C TYR A 97 13.52 -22.77 -0.45
N THR A 98 13.43 -23.95 0.16
CA THR A 98 12.63 -25.07 -0.36
C THR A 98 11.40 -25.21 0.50
N VAL A 99 10.25 -24.79 -0.03
CA VAL A 99 8.95 -24.93 0.63
C VAL A 99 8.44 -26.33 0.37
N ALA A 100 8.10 -27.05 1.43
CA ALA A 100 7.50 -28.38 1.39
C ALA A 100 6.05 -28.34 1.88
N LEU A 101 5.15 -29.02 1.17
CA LEU A 101 3.78 -29.24 1.60
C LEU A 101 3.54 -30.74 1.71
N THR A 102 3.26 -31.22 2.93
CA THR A 102 2.82 -32.59 3.17
C THR A 102 1.31 -32.63 3.38
N ILE A 103 0.60 -33.44 2.59
CA ILE A 103 -0.83 -33.69 2.73
C ILE A 103 -1.09 -35.08 3.31
N ASN A 104 -2.13 -35.19 4.16
CA ASN A 104 -2.54 -36.44 4.83
C ASN A 104 -1.36 -37.22 5.46
N GLY A 105 -0.33 -36.50 5.93
CA GLY A 105 0.88 -37.05 6.56
C GLY A 105 1.75 -37.97 5.69
N THR A 106 1.47 -38.12 4.39
CA THR A 106 2.10 -39.16 3.56
C THR A 106 2.60 -38.67 2.20
N CYS A 107 2.00 -37.63 1.63
CA CYS A 107 2.35 -37.14 0.29
C CYS A 107 2.97 -35.75 0.39
N THR A 108 4.21 -35.61 -0.05
CA THR A 108 4.96 -34.35 0.05
C THR A 108 5.35 -33.81 -1.31
N GLU A 109 5.06 -32.53 -1.55
CA GLU A 109 5.45 -31.76 -2.73
C GLU A 109 6.43 -30.65 -2.32
N TYR A 110 7.31 -30.24 -3.24
CA TYR A 110 8.34 -29.24 -2.99
C TYR A 110 8.30 -28.10 -4.00
N LYS A 111 8.62 -26.89 -3.55
CA LYS A 111 8.78 -25.70 -4.40
C LYS A 111 9.95 -24.84 -3.92
N THR A 112 10.89 -24.60 -4.83
CA THR A 112 12.01 -23.67 -4.58
C THR A 112 11.61 -22.23 -4.88
N ILE A 113 11.99 -21.31 -4.00
CA ILE A 113 11.87 -19.86 -4.18
C ILE A 113 13.19 -19.17 -3.82
N TYR A 114 13.37 -17.95 -4.33
CA TYR A 114 14.56 -17.14 -4.12
C TYR A 114 14.19 -15.82 -3.44
N ILE A 115 14.80 -15.55 -2.30
CA ILE A 115 14.61 -14.33 -1.51
C ILE A 115 15.84 -13.44 -1.67
N THR A 116 15.62 -12.24 -2.19
CA THR A 116 16.65 -11.22 -2.35
C THR A 116 16.51 -10.15 -1.27
N ARG A 117 17.60 -9.48 -0.91
CA ARG A 117 17.55 -8.40 0.09
C ARG A 117 16.64 -7.28 -0.42
N ALA A 118 15.66 -6.89 0.38
CA ALA A 118 14.86 -5.70 0.10
C ALA A 118 15.77 -4.46 0.00
N PRO A 119 15.54 -3.56 -0.98
CA PRO A 119 16.30 -2.32 -1.04
C PRO A 119 16.09 -1.56 0.27
N LYS A 120 17.18 -1.10 0.88
CA LYS A 120 17.12 -0.27 2.07
C LYS A 120 16.42 1.03 1.68
N LEU A 121 15.16 1.20 2.10
CA LEU A 121 14.50 2.49 2.01
C LEU A 121 15.21 3.43 2.98
N GLU A 122 16.10 4.27 2.47
CA GLU A 122 16.60 5.40 3.22
C GLU A 122 15.44 6.38 3.40
N ASN A 123 14.89 6.37 4.61
CA ASN A 123 13.79 7.20 5.12
C ASN A 123 12.73 7.62 4.07
N PRO A 124 11.63 6.87 3.90
CA PRO A 124 10.55 7.24 2.96
C PRO A 124 9.85 8.57 3.29
N LEU A 125 10.14 9.17 4.44
CA LEU A 125 9.65 10.46 4.89
C LEU A 125 10.76 11.53 4.93
N LEU A 126 11.81 11.37 4.10
CA LEU A 126 12.85 12.38 3.98
C LEU A 126 12.24 13.70 3.46
N LEU A 127 12.14 14.70 4.34
CA LEU A 127 11.64 16.03 4.01
C LEU A 127 12.82 16.96 3.76
N PRO A 128 12.91 17.60 2.57
CA PRO A 128 13.99 18.53 2.30
C PRO A 128 13.98 19.73 3.26
N ARG A 129 15.14 20.06 3.80
CA ARG A 129 15.41 21.19 4.70
C ARG A 129 16.43 22.09 4.02
N PHE A 130 15.96 23.19 3.47
CA PHE A 130 16.82 24.17 2.82
C PHE A 130 16.45 25.60 3.20
N ILE A 131 17.44 26.48 3.10
CA ILE A 131 17.27 27.91 3.39
C ILE A 131 16.57 28.57 2.21
N CYS A 132 15.44 29.23 2.48
CA CYS A 132 14.68 29.97 1.49
C CYS A 132 14.50 31.44 1.94
N PRO A 133 15.00 32.41 1.17
CA PRO A 133 14.80 33.82 1.47
C PRO A 133 13.34 34.24 1.19
N GLN A 134 12.80 35.15 1.99
CA GLN A 134 11.45 35.69 1.77
C GLN A 134 11.40 36.66 0.58
N GLN A 135 12.51 37.36 0.31
CA GLN A 135 12.61 38.35 -0.76
C GLN A 135 13.91 38.19 -1.56
N ALA A 136 13.83 38.52 -2.84
CA ALA A 136 14.97 38.63 -3.75
C ALA A 136 14.81 39.87 -4.64
N GLU A 137 15.85 40.23 -5.39
CA GLU A 137 15.78 41.33 -6.37
C GLU A 137 16.18 40.83 -7.76
N VAL A 138 15.50 41.33 -8.79
CA VAL A 138 15.85 41.03 -10.18
C VAL A 138 17.31 41.40 -10.45
N GLY A 139 18.06 40.45 -11.00
CA GLY A 139 19.47 40.64 -11.39
C GLY A 139 20.49 40.47 -10.27
N LYS A 140 20.09 40.16 -9.03
CA LYS A 140 21.00 39.79 -7.94
C LYS A 140 21.02 38.27 -7.74
N ALA A 141 22.20 37.73 -7.43
CA ALA A 141 22.36 36.30 -7.14
C ALA A 141 21.83 35.95 -5.75
N VAL A 142 21.07 34.86 -5.67
CA VAL A 142 20.53 34.28 -4.44
C VAL A 142 21.13 32.90 -4.27
N THR A 143 21.62 32.61 -3.07
CA THR A 143 22.21 31.30 -2.75
C THR A 143 21.22 30.45 -1.98
N PHE A 144 21.11 29.20 -2.39
CA PHE A 144 20.26 28.17 -1.81
C PHE A 144 21.14 27.02 -1.34
N GLN A 145 20.87 26.52 -0.14
CA GLN A 145 21.61 25.42 0.45
C GLN A 145 20.65 24.45 1.12
N ASP A 146 20.76 23.19 0.73
CA ASP A 146 20.13 22.07 1.40
C ASP A 146 21.01 21.55 2.54
N THR A 147 20.39 21.25 3.68
CA THR A 147 21.03 20.69 4.88
C THR A 147 20.39 19.38 5.32
N THR A 148 19.72 18.69 4.39
CA THR A 148 18.95 17.48 4.68
C THR A 148 19.88 16.29 4.96
N PRO A 149 19.85 15.68 6.15
CA PRO A 149 20.65 14.50 6.44
C PRO A 149 20.17 13.30 5.60
N GLY A 150 21.08 12.63 4.89
CA GLY A 150 20.74 11.48 4.03
C GLY A 150 20.36 11.85 2.59
N ALA A 151 20.48 13.12 2.21
CA ALA A 151 20.40 13.53 0.81
C ALA A 151 21.71 13.22 0.07
N HIS A 152 21.62 12.58 -1.10
CA HIS A 152 22.76 12.29 -1.98
C HIS A 152 22.56 12.75 -3.43
N SER A 153 21.33 13.14 -3.82
CA SER A 153 21.07 13.83 -5.09
C SER A 153 20.04 14.95 -4.89
N TRP A 154 20.16 16.00 -5.70
CA TRP A 154 19.34 17.21 -5.62
C TRP A 154 18.85 17.57 -7.03
N GLU A 155 17.60 18.00 -7.14
CA GLU A 155 17.06 18.65 -8.34
C GLU A 155 16.33 19.93 -7.95
N TRP A 156 16.98 21.07 -8.20
CA TRP A 156 16.44 22.38 -7.92
C TRP A 156 15.67 22.94 -9.12
N ARG A 157 14.53 23.58 -8.84
CA ARG A 157 13.82 24.45 -9.79
C ARG A 157 13.45 25.75 -9.10
N PHE A 158 13.84 26.88 -9.66
CA PHE A 158 13.69 28.18 -8.99
C PHE A 158 12.41 28.95 -9.39
N GLY A 159 11.60 28.38 -10.28
CA GLY A 159 10.24 28.86 -10.54
C GLY A 159 10.10 29.92 -11.64
N GLU A 160 11.14 30.18 -12.43
CA GLU A 160 11.00 30.95 -13.69
C GLU A 160 10.65 30.06 -14.89
N THR A 161 11.02 28.78 -14.82
CA THR A 161 10.72 27.79 -15.84
C THR A 161 10.39 26.44 -15.19
N ALA A 162 10.00 25.45 -16.01
CA ALA A 162 9.71 24.10 -15.54
C ALA A 162 10.94 23.17 -15.53
N VAL A 163 12.12 23.64 -15.96
CA VAL A 163 13.32 22.81 -16.09
C VAL A 163 14.08 22.68 -14.76
N ILE A 164 15.02 21.72 -14.71
CA ILE A 164 15.97 21.58 -13.60
C ILE A 164 17.06 22.65 -13.78
N ASP A 165 17.20 23.53 -12.79
CA ASP A 165 18.14 24.65 -12.81
C ASP A 165 19.49 24.27 -12.17
N ALA A 166 19.52 23.37 -11.18
CA ALA A 166 20.75 22.93 -10.51
C ALA A 166 20.62 21.54 -9.87
N THR A 167 21.75 20.84 -9.70
CA THR A 167 21.82 19.48 -9.14
C THR A 167 22.79 19.29 -7.98
N ALA A 168 23.37 20.38 -7.47
CA ALA A 168 24.26 20.38 -6.32
C ALA A 168 23.50 20.70 -5.02
N SER A 169 24.03 20.28 -3.88
CA SER A 169 23.47 20.58 -2.55
C SER A 169 23.44 22.09 -2.22
N THR A 170 24.34 22.86 -2.83
CA THR A 170 24.33 24.32 -2.81
C THR A 170 24.24 24.85 -4.23
N ALA A 171 23.33 25.78 -4.46
CA ALA A 171 23.04 26.37 -5.76
C ALA A 171 22.94 27.90 -5.67
N SER A 172 23.23 28.60 -6.77
CA SER A 172 23.03 30.04 -6.88
C SER A 172 22.19 30.36 -8.10
N TYR A 173 21.21 31.24 -7.95
CA TYR A 173 20.28 31.61 -9.02
C TYR A 173 20.07 33.12 -9.11
N VAL A 174 19.87 33.63 -10.33
CA VAL A 174 19.62 35.05 -10.61
C VAL A 174 18.27 35.18 -11.31
N TYR A 175 17.31 35.79 -10.62
CA TYR A 175 15.97 36.00 -11.16
C TYR A 175 15.95 37.09 -12.23
N LYS A 176 15.28 36.81 -13.36
CA LYS A 176 15.13 37.74 -14.49
C LYS A 176 13.84 38.55 -14.43
N THR A 177 12.81 37.98 -13.85
CA THR A 177 11.46 38.57 -13.80
C THR A 177 11.00 38.78 -12.36
N PRO A 178 10.33 39.91 -12.07
CA PRO A 178 9.76 40.17 -10.75
C PRO A 178 8.56 39.27 -10.47
N GLY A 179 8.10 39.28 -9.21
CA GLY A 179 6.90 38.59 -8.75
C GLY A 179 7.19 37.36 -7.89
N LEU A 180 6.11 36.66 -7.53
CA LEU A 180 6.17 35.48 -6.66
C LEU A 180 6.74 34.27 -7.42
N LYS A 181 7.84 33.71 -6.92
CA LYS A 181 8.47 32.50 -7.48
C LYS A 181 8.33 31.34 -6.49
N THR A 182 7.99 30.17 -7.02
CA THR A 182 7.90 28.93 -6.23
C THR A 182 9.13 28.09 -6.52
N ILE A 183 9.93 27.84 -5.49
CA ILE A 183 11.15 27.05 -5.56
C ILE A 183 10.79 25.63 -5.13
N SER A 184 11.23 24.64 -5.90
CA SER A 184 11.14 23.23 -5.54
C SER A 184 12.51 22.57 -5.52
N LEU A 185 12.66 21.65 -4.56
CA LEU A 185 13.80 20.75 -4.45
C LEU A 185 13.27 19.32 -4.34
N VAL A 186 13.71 18.45 -5.25
CA VAL A 186 13.51 17.00 -5.15
C VAL A 186 14.82 16.37 -4.71
N LEU A 187 14.76 15.52 -3.68
CA LEU A 187 15.91 14.76 -3.20
C LEU A 187 15.88 13.32 -3.71
N ASN A 188 17.06 12.73 -3.85
CA ASN A 188 17.26 11.28 -4.06
C ASN A 188 16.48 10.72 -5.28
N ASN A 189 16.17 11.58 -6.26
CA ASN A 189 15.36 11.31 -7.44
C ASN A 189 13.96 10.74 -7.10
N ASP A 190 13.45 11.03 -5.91
CA ASP A 190 12.13 10.60 -5.44
C ASP A 190 11.18 11.81 -5.36
N PRO A 191 10.18 11.91 -6.26
CA PRO A 191 9.24 13.03 -6.26
C PRO A 191 8.41 13.12 -4.97
N LYS A 192 8.39 12.09 -4.11
CA LYS A 192 7.77 12.15 -2.78
C LYS A 192 8.60 12.97 -1.79
N GLN A 193 9.91 13.10 -2.03
CA GLN A 193 10.85 13.87 -1.22
C GLN A 193 10.98 15.29 -1.78
N LEU A 194 9.83 15.94 -1.96
CA LEU A 194 9.70 17.29 -2.52
C LEU A 194 9.59 18.31 -1.39
N GLY A 195 10.47 19.30 -1.41
CA GLY A 195 10.39 20.50 -0.58
C GLY A 195 10.07 21.71 -1.43
N VAL A 196 9.20 22.59 -0.94
CA VAL A 196 8.73 23.76 -1.70
C VAL A 196 8.77 25.00 -0.81
N CYS A 197 9.19 26.13 -1.37
CA CYS A 197 9.06 27.43 -0.73
C CYS A 197 8.71 28.52 -1.74
N LYS A 198 8.33 29.71 -1.26
CA LYS A 198 7.98 30.86 -2.08
C LYS A 198 8.87 32.03 -1.74
N VAL A 199 9.41 32.69 -2.77
CA VAL A 199 10.19 33.93 -2.66
C VAL A 199 9.52 35.03 -3.47
N TYR A 200 9.45 36.24 -2.93
CA TYR A 200 8.97 37.40 -3.68
C TYR A 200 10.13 38.16 -4.31
N VAL A 201 10.19 38.22 -5.64
CA VAL A 201 11.24 38.92 -6.37
C VAL A 201 10.80 40.36 -6.66
N ASN A 202 11.49 41.31 -6.04
CA ASN A 202 11.28 42.74 -6.26
C ASN A 202 11.88 43.20 -7.59
N ASP A 203 11.28 44.23 -8.19
CA ASP A 203 11.84 44.92 -9.35
C ASP A 203 13.24 45.47 -9.07
N LYS A 204 14.03 45.60 -10.14
CA LYS A 204 15.34 46.24 -10.08
C LYS A 204 15.17 47.67 -9.58
N ALA A 205 15.80 48.01 -8.45
CA ALA A 205 15.76 49.37 -7.90
C ALA A 205 16.20 50.38 -8.97
N VAL A 206 15.28 51.26 -9.38
CA VAL A 206 15.58 52.35 -10.31
C VAL A 206 16.35 53.41 -9.53
N ALA A 207 17.62 53.63 -9.90
CA ALA A 207 18.40 54.73 -9.33
C ALA A 207 17.68 56.06 -9.65
N PRO A 208 17.50 56.97 -8.69
CA PRO A 208 16.83 58.24 -8.95
C PRO A 208 17.61 59.04 -9.99
N SER A 209 17.01 59.28 -11.16
CA SER A 209 17.57 60.17 -12.16
C SER A 209 17.52 61.61 -11.62
N ARG A 210 18.69 62.22 -11.40
CA ARG A 210 18.79 63.64 -11.06
C ARG A 210 18.26 64.48 -12.24
N SER A 211 17.08 65.09 -12.11
CA SER A 211 16.67 66.15 -13.02
C SER A 211 17.25 67.49 -12.56
N ASN A 212 18.19 68.04 -13.33
CA ASN A 212 18.55 69.45 -13.24
C ASN A 212 17.40 70.29 -13.78
N ALA A 213 16.84 71.20 -12.99
CA ALA A 213 15.96 72.26 -13.49
C ALA A 213 16.23 73.57 -12.73
N HIS A 214 16.55 74.60 -13.52
CA HIS A 214 16.89 75.96 -13.14
C HIS A 214 15.72 76.70 -12.47
N THR A 215 16.06 77.59 -11.53
CA THR A 215 15.16 78.56 -10.92
C THR A 215 14.75 79.67 -11.91
N PRO A 216 13.58 80.28 -11.70
CA PRO A 216 13.57 81.72 -11.49
C PRO A 216 12.74 82.18 -10.28
N ARG A 217 13.21 83.30 -9.75
CA ARG A 217 12.74 84.05 -8.57
C ARG A 217 11.46 84.83 -8.90
N SER A 218 10.44 84.75 -8.04
CA SER A 218 9.37 85.75 -7.97
C SER A 218 8.93 85.93 -6.50
N SER A 219 8.80 87.20 -6.12
CA SER A 219 8.59 87.72 -4.78
C SER A 219 7.11 87.95 -4.49
N GLY A 220 6.65 87.45 -3.34
CA GLY A 220 5.41 87.85 -2.68
C GLY A 220 5.36 87.23 -1.28
N PRO A 221 4.99 87.96 -0.22
CA PRO A 221 4.89 87.39 1.11
C PRO A 221 3.51 86.73 1.25
N SER A 222 3.43 85.53 1.86
CA SER A 222 2.27 85.15 2.68
C SER A 222 2.33 83.74 3.26
N PHE A 223 2.14 83.72 4.58
CA PHE A 223 1.57 82.66 5.44
C PHE A 223 2.32 81.32 5.56
N VAL A 224 2.91 81.12 6.75
CA VAL A 224 3.24 79.79 7.27
C VAL A 224 1.94 79.08 7.62
N ILE A 225 1.43 78.27 6.70
CA ILE A 225 0.47 77.22 7.05
C ILE A 225 1.31 76.06 7.60
N VAL A 226 1.19 75.82 8.91
CA VAL A 226 1.69 74.60 9.52
C VAL A 226 0.88 73.44 8.92
N PRO A 227 1.48 72.48 8.20
CA PRO A 227 0.73 71.33 7.74
C PRO A 227 0.28 70.53 8.96
N ALA A 228 -1.02 70.27 9.04
CA ALA A 228 -1.55 69.26 9.95
C ALA A 228 -0.81 67.95 9.68
N ARG A 229 -0.40 67.27 10.75
CA ARG A 229 0.25 65.95 10.70
C ARG A 229 -0.53 65.05 9.73
N PRO A 230 0.12 64.39 8.75
CA PRO A 230 -0.55 63.44 7.89
C PRO A 230 -1.20 62.39 8.79
N GLN A 231 -2.52 62.40 8.87
CA GLN A 231 -3.24 61.23 9.33
C GLN A 231 -3.23 60.27 8.15
N ALA A 232 -2.66 59.08 8.35
CA ALA A 232 -2.85 57.99 7.42
C ALA A 232 -4.36 57.87 7.17
N PRO A 233 -4.81 57.75 5.91
CA PRO A 233 -6.18 57.31 5.65
C PRO A 233 -6.45 56.11 6.55
N PRO A 234 -7.64 56.01 7.18
CA PRO A 234 -8.05 54.74 7.79
C PRO A 234 -7.79 53.66 6.75
N LEU A 235 -7.26 52.51 7.19
CA LEU A 235 -7.18 51.33 6.33
C LEU A 235 -8.59 51.09 5.77
N GLU A 236 -8.83 51.56 4.55
CA GLU A 236 -9.84 50.96 3.72
C GLU A 236 -9.33 49.55 3.55
N GLU A 237 -9.98 48.66 4.30
CA GLU A 237 -9.97 47.24 4.08
C GLU A 237 -10.49 47.05 2.65
N GLN A 238 -9.57 47.21 1.70
CA GLN A 238 -9.76 46.86 0.32
C GLN A 238 -9.92 45.34 0.33
N ASN A 239 -11.16 44.92 0.56
CA ASN A 239 -11.74 43.69 0.06
C ASN A 239 -11.61 43.71 -1.47
N HIS A 240 -10.37 43.61 -1.96
CA HIS A 240 -10.13 42.94 -3.22
C HIS A 240 -10.34 41.46 -2.90
N PRO A 241 -11.37 40.81 -3.48
CA PRO A 241 -11.42 39.37 -3.44
C PRO A 241 -10.08 38.89 -4.01
N GLN A 242 -9.29 38.21 -3.18
CA GLN A 242 -8.26 37.32 -3.68
C GLN A 242 -8.91 36.52 -4.82
N PRO A 243 -8.31 36.43 -6.03
CA PRO A 243 -8.74 35.39 -6.95
C PRO A 243 -8.61 34.10 -6.15
N ALA A 244 -9.75 33.52 -5.79
CA ALA A 244 -9.81 32.28 -5.06
C ALA A 244 -8.93 31.32 -5.85
N VAL A 245 -7.80 30.92 -5.24
CA VAL A 245 -7.13 29.71 -5.68
C VAL A 245 -8.22 28.67 -5.52
N THR A 246 -8.86 28.33 -6.63
CA THR A 246 -9.86 27.29 -6.64
C THR A 246 -9.05 26.04 -6.38
N GLU A 247 -9.02 25.64 -5.12
CA GLU A 247 -8.57 24.31 -4.72
C GLU A 247 -9.19 23.34 -5.74
N PRO A 248 -8.39 22.48 -6.39
CA PRO A 248 -8.93 21.55 -7.37
C PRO A 248 -10.16 20.89 -6.75
N PRO A 249 -11.31 20.86 -7.44
CA PRO A 249 -12.57 20.51 -6.83
C PRO A 249 -12.39 19.18 -6.11
N LYS A 250 -12.53 19.19 -4.76
CA LYS A 250 -12.46 17.99 -3.94
C LYS A 250 -13.36 16.95 -4.62
N PRO A 251 -12.86 15.72 -4.89
CA PRO A 251 -13.63 14.72 -5.63
C PRO A 251 -15.00 14.57 -4.98
N GLN A 252 -16.06 14.84 -5.75
CA GLN A 252 -17.43 14.75 -5.26
C GLN A 252 -17.90 13.30 -5.36
N GLY A 253 -18.38 12.76 -4.24
CA GLY A 253 -18.95 11.42 -4.21
C GLY A 253 -20.23 11.37 -5.04
N VAL A 254 -20.32 10.39 -5.94
CA VAL A 254 -21.55 10.14 -6.70
C VAL A 254 -22.69 9.86 -5.72
N ASN A 255 -23.85 10.51 -5.89
CA ASN A 255 -24.96 10.28 -4.98
C ASN A 255 -25.56 8.90 -5.23
N ILE A 256 -25.66 8.08 -4.18
CA ILE A 256 -26.30 6.77 -4.21
C ILE A 256 -27.37 6.71 -3.14
N SER A 257 -28.55 6.24 -3.51
CA SER A 257 -29.66 6.05 -2.56
C SER A 257 -29.36 4.87 -1.61
N LYS A 258 -30.00 4.85 -0.45
CA LYS A 258 -29.87 3.73 0.50
C LYS A 258 -30.24 2.38 -0.14
N GLN A 259 -31.35 2.33 -0.88
CA GLN A 259 -31.86 1.11 -1.51
C GLN A 259 -30.91 0.59 -2.60
N GLU A 260 -30.33 1.50 -3.38
CA GLU A 260 -29.38 1.16 -4.42
C GLU A 260 -28.06 0.65 -3.83
N LEU A 261 -27.59 1.26 -2.73
CA LEU A 261 -26.39 0.80 -2.02
C LEU A 261 -26.59 -0.60 -1.43
N GLU A 262 -27.76 -0.86 -0.82
CA GLU A 262 -28.13 -2.19 -0.33
C GLU A 262 -28.15 -3.22 -1.48
N THR A 263 -28.72 -2.86 -2.63
CA THR A 263 -28.76 -3.73 -3.82
C THR A 263 -27.36 -4.06 -4.34
N LYS A 264 -26.47 -3.06 -4.44
CA LYS A 264 -25.08 -3.29 -4.85
C LYS A 264 -24.31 -4.16 -3.85
N LEU A 265 -24.53 -3.97 -2.54
CA LEU A 265 -23.90 -4.81 -1.52
C LEU A 265 -24.37 -6.28 -1.58
N ARG A 266 -25.64 -6.52 -1.93
CA ARG A 266 -26.12 -7.88 -2.24
C ARG A 266 -25.47 -8.46 -3.50
N GLY A 267 -25.08 -7.62 -4.45
CA GLY A 267 -24.26 -8.02 -5.60
C GLY A 267 -22.88 -8.56 -5.20
N VAL A 268 -22.27 -8.01 -4.14
CA VAL A 268 -21.00 -8.52 -3.57
C VAL A 268 -21.18 -9.92 -2.98
N VAL A 269 -22.31 -10.17 -2.31
CA VAL A 269 -22.64 -11.50 -1.76
C VAL A 269 -22.73 -12.57 -2.87
N ASN A 270 -23.23 -12.18 -4.05
CA ASN A 270 -23.34 -13.07 -5.19
C ASN A 270 -22.10 -13.07 -6.10
N ASN A 271 -20.99 -12.47 -5.66
CA ASN A 271 -19.72 -12.34 -6.40
C ASN A 271 -19.83 -11.60 -7.75
N TYR A 272 -20.84 -10.75 -7.94
CA TYR A 272 -20.99 -9.92 -9.15
C TYR A 272 -20.29 -8.56 -9.05
N LEU A 273 -19.96 -8.12 -7.84
CA LEU A 273 -19.36 -6.81 -7.58
C LEU A 273 -18.21 -6.95 -6.60
N THR A 274 -17.16 -6.18 -6.80
CA THR A 274 -15.98 -6.11 -5.94
C THR A 274 -15.92 -4.76 -5.21
N PRO A 275 -15.10 -4.60 -4.15
CA PRO A 275 -14.97 -3.34 -3.42
C PRO A 275 -14.65 -2.14 -4.33
N GLU A 276 -13.90 -2.36 -5.40
CA GLU A 276 -13.46 -1.35 -6.37
C GLU A 276 -14.64 -0.70 -7.09
N ASN A 277 -15.73 -1.43 -7.33
CA ASN A 277 -16.94 -0.87 -7.96
C ASN A 277 -17.63 0.22 -7.11
N PHE A 278 -17.26 0.34 -5.83
CA PHE A 278 -17.80 1.35 -4.93
C PHE A 278 -16.90 2.57 -4.76
N SER A 279 -15.67 2.54 -5.30
CA SER A 279 -14.66 3.61 -5.19
C SER A 279 -15.21 5.01 -5.48
N GLN A 280 -16.06 5.15 -6.51
CA GLN A 280 -16.72 6.41 -6.88
C GLN A 280 -17.63 7.02 -5.81
N TYR A 281 -18.16 6.20 -4.88
CA TYR A 281 -19.02 6.67 -3.78
C TYR A 281 -18.20 7.06 -2.55
N PHE A 282 -16.99 6.50 -2.41
CA PHE A 282 -16.06 6.75 -1.31
C PHE A 282 -14.91 7.68 -1.71
N CYS A 283 -15.00 8.35 -2.86
CA CYS A 283 -13.99 9.27 -3.36
C CYS A 283 -12.59 8.62 -3.43
N ASN A 284 -12.57 7.40 -3.95
CA ASN A 284 -11.39 6.52 -4.09
C ASN A 284 -10.74 6.07 -2.77
N ASN A 285 -11.39 6.28 -1.62
CA ASN A 285 -10.93 5.76 -0.33
C ASN A 285 -11.78 4.56 0.13
N LEU A 286 -11.34 3.34 -0.18
CA LEU A 286 -12.04 2.11 0.22
C LEU A 286 -11.76 1.65 1.67
N ASN A 287 -10.90 2.36 2.40
CA ASN A 287 -10.56 2.05 3.80
C ASN A 287 -11.45 2.80 4.79
N VAL A 288 -12.68 3.15 4.39
CA VAL A 288 -13.64 3.79 5.27
C VAL A 288 -14.17 2.82 6.35
N PRO A 289 -14.46 3.32 7.56
CA PRO A 289 -15.00 2.52 8.64
C PRO A 289 -16.44 2.09 8.36
N VAL A 290 -16.75 0.84 8.71
CA VAL A 290 -18.06 0.21 8.67
C VAL A 290 -18.37 -0.36 10.05
N SER A 291 -19.42 0.15 10.69
CA SER A 291 -19.97 -0.45 11.91
C SER A 291 -20.92 -1.58 11.53
N LEU A 292 -20.45 -2.82 11.62
CA LEU A 292 -21.24 -4.03 11.34
C LEU A 292 -21.82 -4.59 12.65
N ASN A 293 -23.13 -4.45 12.85
CA ASN A 293 -23.83 -4.88 14.07
C ASN A 293 -23.14 -4.37 15.37
N GLY A 294 -22.55 -3.18 15.34
CA GLY A 294 -21.81 -2.59 16.47
C GLY A 294 -20.32 -2.93 16.53
N THR A 295 -19.77 -3.78 15.65
CA THR A 295 -18.33 -4.03 15.52
C THR A 295 -17.74 -3.18 14.39
N GLU A 296 -16.66 -2.46 14.64
CA GLU A 296 -15.98 -1.64 13.64
C GLU A 296 -15.02 -2.48 12.77
N ILE A 297 -15.19 -2.41 11.46
CA ILE A 297 -14.36 -3.06 10.44
C ILE A 297 -14.16 -2.10 9.25
N THR A 298 -13.20 -2.34 8.36
CA THR A 298 -13.08 -1.54 7.12
C THR A 298 -14.09 -1.98 6.07
N PHE A 299 -14.40 -1.12 5.09
CA PHE A 299 -15.30 -1.48 3.99
C PHE A 299 -14.77 -2.65 3.14
N THR A 300 -13.46 -2.72 2.91
CA THR A 300 -12.83 -3.87 2.26
C THR A 300 -13.05 -5.17 3.05
N GLN A 301 -12.83 -5.17 4.37
CA GLN A 301 -13.10 -6.31 5.24
C GLN A 301 -14.59 -6.68 5.28
N PHE A 302 -15.47 -5.67 5.26
CA PHE A 302 -16.92 -5.89 5.19
C PHE A 302 -17.32 -6.59 3.89
N CYS A 303 -16.80 -6.16 2.73
CA CYS A 303 -17.04 -6.83 1.45
C CYS A 303 -16.52 -8.27 1.43
N THR A 304 -15.35 -8.54 2.01
CA THR A 304 -14.82 -9.92 2.16
C THR A 304 -15.73 -10.79 3.03
N LYS A 305 -16.30 -10.22 4.11
CA LYS A 305 -17.30 -10.93 4.93
C LYS A 305 -18.58 -11.20 4.14
N LEU A 306 -19.04 -10.26 3.31
CA LEU A 306 -20.21 -10.45 2.46
C LEU A 306 -20.00 -11.52 1.38
N SER A 307 -18.84 -11.55 0.71
CA SER A 307 -18.53 -12.55 -0.33
C SER A 307 -18.41 -13.97 0.22
N SER A 308 -18.08 -14.13 1.51
CA SER A 308 -18.10 -15.43 2.20
C SER A 308 -19.50 -16.04 2.34
N ILE A 309 -20.57 -15.24 2.19
CA ILE A 309 -21.95 -15.70 2.30
C ILE A 309 -22.35 -16.39 0.99
N LYS A 310 -22.50 -17.73 1.02
CA LYS A 310 -22.81 -18.57 -0.17
C LYS A 310 -23.94 -18.05 -1.09
N ASN A 311 -24.94 -17.35 -0.56
CA ASN A 311 -26.05 -16.78 -1.34
C ASN A 311 -26.79 -15.69 -0.54
N ASP A 312 -27.19 -14.61 -1.21
CA ASP A 312 -28.01 -13.51 -0.65
C ASP A 312 -29.32 -13.99 0.02
N LYS A 313 -29.89 -15.12 -0.43
CA LYS A 313 -31.09 -15.73 0.17
C LYS A 313 -30.93 -16.10 1.66
N LYS A 314 -29.70 -16.24 2.16
CA LYS A 314 -29.40 -16.50 3.58
C LYS A 314 -29.47 -15.25 4.45
N ILE A 315 -29.51 -14.06 3.85
CA ILE A 315 -29.61 -12.80 4.57
C ILE A 315 -31.09 -12.54 4.89
N LYS A 316 -31.41 -12.47 6.19
CA LYS A 316 -32.74 -12.11 6.69
C LYS A 316 -32.97 -10.61 6.62
N GLN A 317 -31.93 -9.83 6.92
CA GLN A 317 -32.00 -8.36 6.95
C GLN A 317 -30.62 -7.80 6.63
N LEU A 318 -30.55 -6.83 5.73
CA LEU A 318 -29.38 -6.02 5.45
C LEU A 318 -29.87 -4.57 5.37
N ASN A 319 -29.64 -3.82 6.43
CA ASN A 319 -29.97 -2.40 6.50
C ASN A 319 -28.68 -1.60 6.50
N VAL A 320 -28.60 -0.60 5.64
CA VAL A 320 -27.42 0.25 5.52
C VAL A 320 -27.79 1.70 5.81
N GLN A 321 -27.02 2.36 6.67
CA GLN A 321 -27.10 3.79 6.90
C GLN A 321 -25.80 4.43 6.39
N GLN A 322 -25.95 5.42 5.52
CA GLN A 322 -24.86 6.14 4.90
C GLN A 322 -24.42 7.30 5.79
N ILE A 323 -23.12 7.40 6.07
CA ILE A 323 -22.53 8.58 6.70
C ILE A 323 -21.79 9.33 5.60
N LYS A 324 -22.27 10.53 5.25
CA LYS A 324 -21.75 11.35 4.15
C LYS A 324 -21.00 12.56 4.68
N SER A 325 -19.93 12.95 3.99
CA SER A 325 -19.27 14.24 4.20
C SER A 325 -20.18 15.37 3.71
N SER A 326 -20.38 16.40 4.54
CA SER A 326 -21.14 17.60 4.20
C SER A 326 -20.50 18.44 3.09
N GLU A 327 -19.20 18.32 2.88
CA GLU A 327 -18.43 19.11 1.90
C GLU A 327 -18.33 18.43 0.53
N THR A 328 -18.25 17.10 0.50
CA THR A 328 -17.89 16.34 -0.71
C THR A 328 -18.93 15.30 -1.12
N ASN A 329 -19.97 15.09 -0.31
CA ASN A 329 -20.99 14.05 -0.50
C ASN A 329 -20.43 12.60 -0.56
N CYS A 330 -19.12 12.42 -0.30
CA CYS A 330 -18.48 11.11 -0.20
C CYS A 330 -19.05 10.35 0.99
N LEU A 331 -19.25 9.05 0.82
CA LEU A 331 -19.44 8.15 1.95
C LEU A 331 -18.13 8.11 2.75
N ILE A 332 -18.19 8.50 4.02
CA ILE A 332 -17.05 8.48 4.95
C ILE A 332 -17.18 7.38 6.00
N GLY A 333 -18.35 6.73 6.04
CA GLY A 333 -18.57 5.53 6.84
C GLY A 333 -19.94 4.93 6.57
N LEU A 334 -20.13 3.70 7.01
CA LEU A 334 -21.42 3.01 6.94
C LEU A 334 -21.78 2.42 8.30
N ASN A 335 -23.04 2.50 8.66
CA ASN A 335 -23.59 1.70 9.76
C ASN A 335 -24.50 0.62 9.17
N VAL A 336 -24.14 -0.64 9.39
CA VAL A 336 -24.74 -1.81 8.76
C VAL A 336 -25.30 -2.74 9.82
N SER A 337 -26.59 -3.04 9.71
CA SER A 337 -27.21 -4.12 10.45
C SER A 337 -27.45 -5.31 9.52
N LEU A 338 -26.73 -6.40 9.77
CA LEU A 338 -26.82 -7.65 9.00
C LEU A 338 -27.34 -8.78 9.90
N LYS A 339 -28.50 -9.35 9.57
CA LYS A 339 -29.05 -10.54 10.23
C LYS A 339 -29.16 -11.68 9.23
N MET A 340 -28.67 -12.86 9.62
CA MET A 340 -28.82 -14.08 8.83
C MET A 340 -30.15 -14.78 9.16
N LYS A 341 -30.71 -15.53 8.21
CA LYS A 341 -31.81 -16.46 8.49
C LYS A 341 -31.25 -17.57 9.37
N GLN A 342 -31.89 -17.85 10.50
CA GLN A 342 -31.57 -19.05 11.30
C GLN A 342 -31.76 -20.26 10.40
N GLY A 343 -30.70 -21.04 10.20
CA GLY A 343 -30.82 -22.36 9.60
C GLY A 343 -31.62 -23.25 10.55
N PHE A 344 -32.62 -23.92 10.01
CA PHE A 344 -33.23 -25.08 10.65
C PHE A 344 -32.09 -26.10 10.86
N LEU A 345 -31.63 -26.25 12.10
CA LEU A 345 -30.74 -27.32 12.52
C LEU A 345 -31.57 -28.62 12.47
N GLY A 346 -31.67 -29.18 11.26
CA GLY A 346 -32.16 -30.52 11.03
C GLY A 346 -31.00 -31.49 11.16
N ILE A 347 -31.00 -32.22 12.28
CA ILE A 347 -30.47 -33.57 12.53
C ILE A 347 -30.00 -34.28 11.25
N PHE A 348 -28.71 -34.64 11.18
CA PHE A 348 -28.17 -35.99 10.94
C PHE A 348 -26.66 -35.99 11.08
#